data_AF-A0A537WA12-F1
#
_entry.id   AF-A0A537WA12-F1
#
_cell.length_a   1.000
_cell.length_b   1.000
_cell.length_c   1.000
_cell.angle_alpha   90.00
_cell.angle_beta   90.00
_cell.angle_gamma   90.00
#
_symmetry.space_group_name_H-M   'P 1'
#
loop_
_entity.id
_entity.type
_entity.pdbx_description
1 polymer ?
#
loop_
_entity_poly.entity_id
_entity_poly.type
_entity_poly.pdbx_seq_one_letter_code
_entity_poly.pdbx_strand_id
1 'polypeptide(L)'
;MLEARTDVVGSLLRPPELLAAQEGLARGELTPAAFKQVEDRAVDEALALQEEAGLDVVTDGEMRRLSFQSQLTAAVDGFGDWNLDAFLWGNWQSAELGELRVERPPLAVTARFRRKRSLATEEFTYTRGRTDRVVKVTLPSPSLFANFWDPERATSAYPNLEELLPTPDRSGPPGVL
;
A
#
# COMPACT_ATOMS: atom_id res chain seq x y z
N MET A 1 27.21 3.01 -6.51
CA MET A 1 26.35 1.93 -7.02
C MET A 1 26.06 1.03 -5.83
N LEU A 2 24.79 0.72 -5.55
CA LEU A 2 24.42 -0.20 -4.46
C LEU A 2 24.82 -1.62 -4.89
N GLU A 3 25.66 -2.30 -4.10
CA GLU A 3 25.96 -3.72 -4.29
C GLU A 3 25.10 -4.53 -3.32
N ALA A 4 23.83 -4.70 -3.65
CA ALA A 4 22.87 -5.51 -2.89
C ALA A 4 22.60 -6.80 -3.64
N ARG A 5 22.73 -7.95 -2.96
CA ARG A 5 22.50 -9.27 -3.59
C ARG A 5 21.21 -9.92 -3.10
N THR A 6 20.69 -9.50 -1.94
CA THR A 6 19.52 -10.11 -1.30
C THR A 6 18.54 -9.06 -0.78
N ASP A 7 17.25 -9.27 -1.08
CA ASP A 7 16.11 -8.46 -0.65
C ASP A 7 14.83 -9.31 -0.79
N VAL A 8 13.75 -8.88 -0.16
CA VAL A 8 12.38 -9.38 -0.36
C VAL A 8 11.66 -8.58 -1.45
N VAL A 9 10.37 -8.79 -1.69
CA VAL A 9 9.59 -7.87 -2.56
C VAL A 9 9.17 -6.62 -1.78
N GLY A 10 8.58 -6.82 -0.59
CA GLY A 10 7.93 -5.78 0.20
C GLY A 10 7.26 -6.37 1.43
N SER A 11 5.98 -6.73 1.28
CA SER A 11 5.16 -7.23 2.37
C SER A 11 5.72 -8.51 3.01
N LEU A 12 5.59 -8.61 4.34
CA LEU A 12 5.76 -9.83 5.10
C LEU A 12 4.43 -10.26 5.72
N LEU A 13 4.39 -11.46 6.29
CA LEU A 13 3.20 -11.93 7.00
C LEU A 13 2.97 -11.07 8.25
N ARG A 14 1.76 -10.52 8.37
CA ARG A 14 1.36 -9.73 9.53
C ARG A 14 1.26 -10.65 10.75
N PRO A 15 1.88 -10.30 11.88
CA PRO A 15 1.80 -11.11 13.07
C PRO A 15 0.38 -11.08 13.66
N PRO A 16 -0.09 -12.13 14.35
CA PRO A 16 -1.45 -12.23 14.87
C PRO A 16 -1.87 -11.08 15.78
N GLU A 17 -0.95 -10.55 16.58
CA GLU A 17 -1.19 -9.42 17.47
C GLU A 17 -1.49 -8.11 16.73
N LEU A 18 -0.89 -7.90 15.55
CA LEU A 18 -1.18 -6.75 14.71
C LEU A 18 -2.59 -6.85 14.12
N LEU A 19 -2.99 -8.05 13.69
CA LEU A 19 -4.35 -8.30 13.20
C LEU A 19 -5.38 -8.09 14.33
N ALA A 20 -5.13 -8.62 15.53
CA ALA A 20 -5.99 -8.41 16.69
C ALA A 20 -6.08 -6.93 17.09
N ALA A 21 -4.98 -6.19 17.03
CA ALA A 21 -4.95 -4.77 17.33
C ALA A 21 -5.73 -3.95 16.29
N GLN A 22 -5.68 -4.33 15.02
CA GLN A 22 -6.47 -3.72 13.96
C GLN A 22 -7.98 -3.89 14.20
N GLU A 23 -8.40 -5.10 14.59
CA GLU A 23 -9.79 -5.37 14.95
C GLU A 23 -10.22 -4.60 16.20
N GLY A 24 -9.37 -4.56 17.24
CA GLY A 24 -9.64 -3.81 18.46
C GLY A 24 -9.79 -2.31 18.21
N LEU A 25 -8.98 -1.74 17.32
CA LEU A 25 -9.13 -0.35 16.88
C LEU A 25 -10.48 -0.14 16.18
N ALA A 26 -10.86 -1.05 15.27
CA ALA A 26 -12.13 -0.97 14.55
C ALA A 26 -13.36 -1.07 15.47
N ARG A 27 -13.26 -1.83 16.57
CA ARG A 27 -14.29 -1.92 17.62
C ARG A 27 -14.25 -0.77 18.63
N GLY A 28 -13.27 0.14 18.56
CA GLY A 28 -13.09 1.22 19.52
C GLY A 28 -12.54 0.78 20.88
N GLU A 29 -12.03 -0.44 20.98
CA GLU A 29 -11.43 -1.03 22.19
C GLU A 29 -9.96 -0.61 22.37
N LEU A 30 -9.32 -0.18 21.28
CA LEU A 30 -7.92 0.26 21.26
C LEU A 30 -7.83 1.72 20.82
N THR A 31 -7.01 2.52 21.51
CA THR A 31 -6.77 3.91 21.08
C THR A 31 -5.84 3.94 19.86
N PRO A 32 -5.91 4.97 18.99
CA PRO A 32 -4.98 5.12 17.88
C PRO A 32 -3.50 5.13 18.31
N ALA A 33 -3.20 5.71 19.48
CA ALA A 33 -1.85 5.72 20.04
C ALA A 33 -1.37 4.32 20.45
N ALA A 34 -2.25 3.53 21.08
CA ALA A 34 -1.92 2.15 21.45
C ALA A 34 -1.80 1.25 20.21
N PHE A 35 -2.66 1.43 19.21
CA PHE A 35 -2.53 0.73 17.92
C PHE A 35 -1.20 1.03 17.24
N LYS A 36 -0.80 2.31 17.19
CA LYS A 36 0.49 2.71 16.63
C LYS A 36 1.67 2.00 17.29
N GLN A 37 1.63 1.76 18.61
CA GLN A 37 2.69 1.02 19.31
C GLN A 37 2.78 -0.45 18.88
N VAL A 38 1.65 -1.06 18.49
CA VAL A 38 1.64 -2.42 17.96
C VAL A 38 2.20 -2.44 16.54
N GLU A 39 1.83 -1.48 15.70
CA GLU A 39 2.43 -1.33 14.37
C GLU A 39 3.94 -1.10 14.44
N ASP A 40 4.39 -0.20 15.32
CA ASP A 40 5.79 0.13 15.56
C ASP A 40 6.59 -1.15 15.88
N ARG A 41 6.07 -1.99 16.79
CA ARG A 41 6.68 -3.26 17.17
C ARG A 41 6.71 -4.27 16.02
N ALA A 42 5.62 -4.40 15.27
CA ALA A 42 5.55 -5.32 14.13
C ALA A 42 6.58 -4.94 13.04
N VAL A 43 6.83 -3.64 12.84
CA VAL A 43 7.92 -3.18 11.96
C VAL A 43 9.29 -3.54 12.53
N ASP A 44 9.51 -3.32 13.83
CA ASP A 44 10.79 -3.65 14.47
C ASP A 44 11.10 -5.17 14.38
N GLU A 45 10.10 -6.02 14.58
CA GLU A 45 10.21 -7.48 14.43
C GLU A 45 10.45 -7.90 12.97
N ALA A 46 9.78 -7.26 12.01
CA ALA A 46 10.01 -7.47 10.59
C ALA A 46 11.45 -7.14 10.18
N LEU A 47 12.01 -6.05 10.72
CA LEU A 47 13.39 -5.65 10.47
C LEU A 47 14.37 -6.66 11.08
N ALA A 48 14.18 -7.02 12.35
CA ALA A 48 15.01 -8.01 13.01
C ALA A 48 15.05 -9.34 12.25
N LEU A 49 13.88 -9.84 11.80
CA LEU A 49 13.79 -11.07 11.01
C LEU A 49 14.61 -10.99 9.71
N GLN A 50 14.49 -9.89 8.97
CA GLN A 50 15.23 -9.69 7.71
C GLN A 50 16.74 -9.57 7.95
N GLU A 51 17.15 -8.90 9.02
CA GLU A 51 18.56 -8.74 9.39
C GLU A 51 19.20 -10.06 9.86
N GLU A 52 18.49 -10.83 10.69
CA GLU A 52 18.91 -12.17 11.14
C GLU A 52 19.01 -13.15 9.96
N ALA A 53 18.13 -13.01 8.97
CA ALA A 53 18.19 -13.75 7.70
C ALA A 53 19.34 -13.29 6.78
N GLY A 54 20.05 -12.21 7.12
CA GLY A 54 21.21 -11.72 6.39
C GLY A 54 20.88 -10.89 5.14
N LEU A 55 19.71 -10.25 5.06
CA LEU A 55 19.33 -9.43 3.90
C LEU A 55 20.08 -8.09 3.83
N ASP A 56 20.64 -7.76 2.66
CA ASP A 56 21.37 -6.50 2.46
C ASP A 56 20.43 -5.28 2.40
N VAL A 57 19.22 -5.49 1.88
CA VAL A 57 18.17 -4.49 1.75
C VAL A 57 16.95 -4.99 2.52
N VAL A 58 16.37 -4.11 3.33
CA VAL A 58 15.24 -4.42 4.22
C VAL A 58 14.06 -3.52 3.96
N THR A 59 12.89 -4.01 4.32
CA THR A 59 11.61 -3.29 4.22
C THR A 59 10.94 -3.22 5.59
N ASP A 60 9.92 -2.37 5.75
CA ASP A 60 9.08 -2.37 6.96
C ASP A 60 8.06 -3.51 6.99
N GLY A 61 8.13 -4.45 6.03
CA GLY A 61 7.18 -5.54 5.85
C GLY A 61 5.76 -5.09 5.49
N GLU A 62 5.56 -3.80 5.15
CA GLU A 62 4.26 -3.17 4.90
C GLU A 62 3.28 -3.30 6.09
N MET A 63 3.80 -3.39 7.32
CA MET A 63 3.00 -3.67 8.53
C MET A 63 1.93 -2.62 8.83
N ARG A 64 2.11 -1.38 8.35
CA ARG A 64 1.14 -0.28 8.54
C ARG A 64 0.09 -0.19 7.46
N ARG A 65 0.08 -1.12 6.51
CA ARG A 65 -0.81 -1.10 5.36
C ARG A 65 -1.86 -2.20 5.50
N LEU A 66 -3.10 -1.86 5.17
CA LEU A 66 -4.18 -2.86 5.06
C LEU A 66 -3.89 -3.84 3.91
N SER A 67 -3.38 -3.31 2.80
CA SER A 67 -2.82 -4.02 1.65
C SER A 67 -1.79 -3.13 0.95
N PHE A 68 -0.90 -3.71 0.14
CA PHE A 68 0.06 -2.96 -0.68
C PHE A 68 -0.57 -1.77 -1.43
N GLN A 69 -1.73 -2.00 -2.05
CA GLN A 69 -2.43 -1.01 -2.87
C GLN A 69 -3.21 0.03 -2.05
N SER A 70 -3.63 -0.32 -0.83
CA SER A 70 -4.45 0.55 0.03
C SER A 70 -3.79 1.86 0.42
N GLN A 71 -2.46 1.96 0.32
CA GLN A 71 -1.75 3.14 0.78
C GLN A 71 -2.05 4.38 -0.06
N LEU A 72 -2.34 4.23 -1.36
CA LEU A 72 -2.72 5.38 -2.19
C LEU A 72 -4.10 5.91 -1.79
N THR A 73 -5.08 5.01 -1.67
CA THR A 73 -6.46 5.38 -1.32
C THR A 73 -6.57 5.92 0.10
N ALA A 74 -5.66 5.55 1.00
CA ALA A 74 -5.54 6.12 2.35
C ALA A 74 -4.85 7.51 2.38
N ALA A 75 -3.97 7.81 1.42
CA ALA A 75 -3.18 9.05 1.41
C ALA A 75 -3.68 10.13 0.46
N VAL A 76 -4.66 9.83 -0.39
CA VAL A 76 -5.15 10.70 -1.47
C VAL A 76 -6.68 10.77 -1.46
N ASP A 77 -7.23 11.98 -1.49
CA ASP A 77 -8.66 12.23 -1.72
C ASP A 77 -9.03 12.01 -3.17
N GLY A 78 -10.31 11.73 -3.44
CA GLY A 78 -10.87 11.59 -4.78
C GLY A 78 -11.25 10.16 -5.16
N PHE A 79 -11.00 9.20 -4.28
CA PHE A 79 -11.63 7.88 -4.33
C PHE A 79 -12.99 7.92 -3.62
N GLY A 80 -13.96 7.16 -4.12
CA GLY A 80 -15.17 6.80 -3.39
C GLY A 80 -14.90 5.78 -2.30
N ASP A 81 -15.96 5.36 -1.61
CA ASP A 81 -15.86 4.32 -0.57
C ASP A 81 -15.29 3.01 -1.16
N TRP A 82 -14.39 2.39 -0.41
CA TRP A 82 -13.73 1.16 -0.81
C TRP A 82 -13.47 0.27 0.41
N ASN A 83 -13.36 -1.04 0.16
CA ASN A 83 -12.94 -2.05 1.12
C ASN A 83 -11.82 -2.91 0.48
N LEU A 84 -11.39 -3.97 1.16
CA LEU A 84 -10.31 -4.82 0.65
C LEU A 84 -10.64 -5.49 -0.70
N ASP A 85 -11.92 -5.75 -0.98
CA ASP A 85 -12.37 -6.33 -2.26
C ASP A 85 -12.04 -5.43 -3.45
N ALA A 86 -11.83 -4.13 -3.22
CA ALA A 86 -11.34 -3.20 -4.24
C ALA A 86 -10.03 -3.66 -4.90
N PHE A 87 -9.24 -4.42 -4.15
CA PHE A 87 -7.93 -4.93 -4.56
C PHE A 87 -7.92 -6.45 -4.76
N LEU A 88 -9.00 -7.14 -4.38
CA LEU A 88 -9.10 -8.59 -4.40
C LEU A 88 -10.22 -9.11 -5.32
N TRP A 89 -10.98 -8.26 -5.99
CA TRP A 89 -12.01 -8.72 -6.93
C TRP A 89 -11.42 -9.50 -8.10
N GLY A 90 -12.15 -10.50 -8.56
CA GLY A 90 -11.72 -11.41 -9.62
C GLY A 90 -11.94 -12.88 -9.28
N ASN A 91 -11.40 -13.73 -10.15
CA ASN A 91 -11.44 -15.18 -9.98
C ASN A 91 -10.08 -15.66 -9.46
N TRP A 92 -10.10 -16.31 -8.31
CA TRP A 92 -8.94 -16.88 -7.65
C TRP A 92 -9.02 -18.40 -7.73
N GLN A 93 -7.86 -19.04 -7.93
CA GLN A 93 -7.74 -20.48 -7.96
C GLN A 93 -6.58 -20.91 -7.06
N SER A 94 -6.86 -21.83 -6.15
CA SER A 94 -5.88 -22.46 -5.27
C SER A 94 -6.07 -23.96 -5.27
N ALA A 95 -4.98 -24.72 -5.34
CA ALA A 95 -5.02 -26.17 -5.21
C ALA A 95 -5.50 -26.61 -3.81
N GLU A 96 -5.26 -25.80 -2.78
CA GLU A 96 -5.58 -26.10 -1.38
C GLU A 96 -6.94 -25.53 -0.96
N LEU A 97 -7.26 -24.31 -1.41
CA LEU A 97 -8.44 -23.55 -0.98
C LEU A 97 -9.59 -23.58 -2.01
N GLY A 98 -9.36 -24.16 -3.19
CA GLY A 98 -10.35 -24.22 -4.27
C GLY A 98 -10.50 -22.90 -5.03
N GLU A 99 -11.66 -22.75 -5.68
CA GLU A 99 -12.01 -21.55 -6.44
C GLU A 99 -12.71 -20.54 -5.54
N LEU A 100 -12.29 -19.27 -5.64
CA LEU A 100 -12.95 -18.15 -4.97
C LEU A 100 -13.26 -17.07 -5.99
N ARG A 101 -14.49 -16.58 -5.99
CA ARG A 101 -14.91 -15.44 -6.79
C ARG A 101 -15.25 -14.28 -5.87
N VAL A 102 -14.58 -13.15 -6.09
CA VAL A 102 -14.86 -11.89 -5.40
C VAL A 102 -15.45 -10.93 -6.42
N GLU A 103 -16.69 -10.49 -6.18
CA GLU A 103 -17.37 -9.55 -7.07
C GLU A 103 -16.68 -8.19 -7.06
N ARG A 104 -16.69 -7.51 -8.21
CA ARG A 104 -16.14 -6.16 -8.31
C ARG A 104 -17.01 -5.21 -7.48
N PRO A 105 -16.49 -4.57 -6.42
CA PRO A 105 -17.25 -3.58 -5.68
C PRO A 105 -17.48 -2.33 -6.55
N PRO A 106 -18.44 -1.45 -6.20
CA PRO A 106 -18.68 -0.21 -6.90
C PRO A 106 -17.55 0.80 -6.65
N LEU A 107 -16.40 0.60 -7.32
CA LEU A 107 -15.24 1.48 -7.23
C LEU A 107 -15.44 2.68 -8.14
N ALA A 108 -15.18 3.88 -7.63
CA ALA A 108 -15.20 5.08 -8.42
C ALA A 108 -14.11 6.05 -7.98
N VAL A 109 -13.44 6.67 -8.95
CA VAL A 109 -12.78 7.94 -8.75
C VAL A 109 -13.84 9.04 -8.83
N THR A 110 -14.11 9.68 -7.70
CA THR A 110 -15.24 10.60 -7.49
C THR A 110 -14.86 12.07 -7.64
N ALA A 111 -13.57 12.41 -7.54
CA ALA A 111 -13.09 13.77 -7.68
C ALA A 111 -11.60 13.80 -8.08
N ARG A 112 -11.10 15.00 -8.41
CA ARG A 112 -9.66 15.20 -8.68
C ARG A 112 -8.83 14.77 -7.48
N PHE A 113 -7.73 14.06 -7.75
CA PHE A 113 -6.85 13.61 -6.69
C PHE A 113 -6.19 14.76 -5.94
N ARG A 114 -6.31 14.73 -4.62
CA ARG A 114 -5.63 15.67 -3.73
C ARG A 114 -4.86 14.91 -2.65
N ARG A 115 -3.56 15.14 -2.57
CA ARG A 115 -2.71 14.51 -1.55
C ARG A 115 -3.13 14.99 -0.16
N LYS A 116 -3.53 14.06 0.72
CA LYS A 116 -3.85 14.30 2.15
C LYS A 116 -2.59 14.27 3.00
N ARG A 117 -1.72 13.30 2.73
CA ARG A 117 -0.43 13.09 3.40
C ARG A 117 0.59 12.51 2.44
N SER A 118 1.85 12.43 2.85
CA SER A 118 2.83 11.65 2.08
C SER A 118 2.46 10.17 2.05
N LEU A 119 2.73 9.51 0.93
CA LEU A 119 2.44 8.09 0.73
C LEU A 119 3.25 7.18 1.64
N ALA A 120 4.54 7.51 1.85
CA ALA A 120 5.45 6.60 2.54
C ALA A 120 6.49 7.29 3.41
N THR A 121 6.38 8.61 3.65
CA THR A 121 7.37 9.33 4.48
C THR A 121 7.42 8.79 5.90
N GLU A 122 6.27 8.45 6.50
CA GLU A 122 6.25 7.90 7.87
C GLU A 122 6.98 6.55 7.93
N GLU A 123 6.63 5.62 7.06
CA GLU A 123 7.25 4.29 6.94
C GLU A 123 8.76 4.42 6.71
N PHE A 124 9.17 5.24 5.74
CA PHE A 124 10.57 5.50 5.47
C PHE A 124 11.31 6.08 6.67
N THR A 125 10.74 7.12 7.31
CA THR A 125 11.40 7.83 8.42
C THR A 125 11.54 6.94 9.64
N TYR A 126 10.50 6.15 9.95
CA TYR A 126 10.52 5.19 11.04
C TYR A 126 11.62 4.15 10.80
N THR A 127 11.55 3.45 9.67
CA THR A 127 12.45 2.34 9.32
C THR A 127 13.90 2.78 9.19
N ARG A 128 14.17 3.91 8.53
CA ARG A 128 15.53 4.46 8.43
C ARG A 128 16.18 4.73 9.79
N GLY A 129 15.38 5.01 10.83
CA GLY A 129 15.89 5.23 12.18
C GLY A 129 16.21 3.96 12.98
N ARG A 130 16.03 2.77 12.41
CA ARG A 130 16.05 1.48 13.13
C ARG A 130 17.03 0.44 12.60
N THR A 131 17.65 0.71 11.46
CA THR A 131 18.55 -0.21 10.79
C THR A 131 19.67 0.55 10.12
N ASP A 132 20.84 -0.08 10.07
CA ASP A 132 21.97 0.38 9.26
C ASP A 132 21.97 -0.24 7.84
N ARG A 133 21.00 -1.12 7.54
CA ARG A 133 20.80 -1.71 6.21
C ARG A 133 20.19 -0.69 5.25
N VAL A 134 20.28 -0.99 3.95
CA VAL A 134 19.61 -0.18 2.93
C VAL A 134 18.10 -0.38 3.08
N VAL A 135 17.37 0.72 3.23
CA VAL A 135 15.90 0.68 3.36
C VAL A 135 15.26 0.77 1.99
N LYS A 136 14.39 -0.20 1.69
CA LYS A 136 13.48 -0.17 0.55
C LYS A 136 12.06 0.11 1.01
N VAL A 137 11.40 0.99 0.27
CA VAL A 137 9.98 1.34 0.45
C VAL A 137 9.26 1.01 -0.85
N THR A 138 8.20 0.22 -0.77
CA THR A 138 7.39 -0.14 -1.93
C THR A 138 6.33 0.93 -2.18
N LEU A 139 6.14 1.31 -3.45
CA LEU A 139 5.09 2.24 -3.86
C LEU A 139 4.25 1.58 -4.95
N PRO A 140 2.91 1.67 -4.87
CA PRO A 140 2.06 1.14 -5.92
C PRO A 140 2.22 2.00 -7.19
N SER A 141 2.33 1.34 -8.34
CA SER A 141 2.29 2.02 -9.63
C SER A 141 0.94 2.74 -9.78
N PRO A 142 0.90 3.98 -10.30
CA PRO A 142 -0.36 4.66 -10.61
C PRO A 142 -1.31 3.82 -11.47
N SER A 143 -0.76 3.01 -12.39
CA SER A 143 -1.53 2.14 -13.27
C SER A 143 -2.37 1.09 -12.53
N LEU A 144 -2.00 0.71 -11.30
CA LEU A 144 -2.79 -0.22 -10.50
C LEU A 144 -4.18 0.34 -10.19
N PHE A 145 -4.34 1.66 -10.19
CA PHE A 145 -5.60 2.34 -9.86
C PHE A 145 -6.49 2.60 -11.08
N ALA A 146 -6.11 2.09 -12.26
CA ALA A 146 -6.99 2.05 -13.43
C ALA A 146 -8.32 1.34 -13.12
N ASN A 147 -8.28 0.31 -12.27
CA ASN A 147 -9.44 -0.49 -11.86
C ASN A 147 -10.45 0.29 -11.01
N PHE A 148 -10.05 1.42 -10.40
CA PHE A 148 -10.94 2.33 -9.67
C PHE A 148 -11.71 3.26 -10.59
N TRP A 149 -11.33 3.36 -11.86
CA TRP A 149 -12.12 4.07 -12.85
C TRP A 149 -13.29 3.19 -13.30
N ASP A 150 -14.48 3.79 -13.31
CA ASP A 150 -15.70 3.16 -13.77
C ASP A 150 -16.37 4.09 -14.78
N PRO A 151 -16.52 3.69 -16.07
CA PRO A 151 -17.13 4.54 -17.09
C PRO A 151 -18.56 4.97 -16.73
N GLU A 152 -19.32 4.14 -16.00
CA GLU A 152 -20.69 4.47 -15.60
C GLU A 152 -20.76 5.50 -14.48
N ARG A 153 -19.65 5.68 -13.75
CA ARG A 153 -19.50 6.60 -12.61
C ARG A 153 -18.47 7.70 -12.87
N ALA A 154 -17.98 7.81 -14.10
CA ALA A 154 -16.95 8.77 -14.48
C ALA A 154 -17.46 10.19 -14.21
N THR A 155 -16.61 10.99 -13.60
CA THR A 155 -16.91 12.40 -13.29
C THR A 155 -16.17 13.31 -14.25
N SER A 156 -16.55 14.59 -14.29
CA SER A 156 -15.81 15.60 -15.08
C SER A 156 -14.37 15.80 -14.60
N ALA A 157 -14.01 15.29 -13.41
CA ALA A 157 -12.63 15.28 -12.94
C ALA A 157 -11.73 14.37 -13.79
N TYR A 158 -12.27 13.20 -14.21
CA TYR A 158 -11.57 12.18 -14.99
C TYR A 158 -12.56 11.50 -15.95
N PRO A 159 -12.86 12.11 -17.10
CA PRO A 159 -13.88 11.62 -18.03
C PRO A 159 -13.49 10.31 -18.72
N ASN A 160 -12.21 9.97 -18.74
CA ASN A 160 -11.67 8.74 -19.31
C ASN A 160 -10.42 8.30 -18.53
N LEU A 161 -9.94 7.09 -18.83
CA LEU A 161 -8.77 6.52 -18.17
C LEU A 161 -7.46 7.26 -18.49
N GLU A 162 -7.35 7.88 -19.68
CA GLU A 162 -6.16 8.64 -20.09
C GLU A 162 -5.98 9.90 -19.24
N GLU A 163 -7.07 10.58 -18.91
CA GLU A 163 -7.07 11.74 -18.00
C GLU A 163 -6.75 11.34 -16.56
N LEU A 164 -7.13 10.13 -16.14
CA LEU A 164 -6.78 9.59 -14.81
C LEU A 164 -5.31 9.18 -14.73
N LEU A 165 -4.80 8.56 -15.79
CA LEU A 165 -3.44 8.03 -15.90
C LEU A 165 -2.72 8.71 -17.07
N PRO A 166 -2.40 10.00 -16.97
CA PRO A 166 -1.76 10.71 -18.04
C PRO A 166 -0.42 10.05 -18.34
N THR A 167 -0.18 9.74 -19.61
CA THR A 167 1.16 9.33 -20.04
C THR A 167 2.10 10.52 -19.87
N PRO A 168 3.29 10.33 -19.28
CA PRO A 168 4.25 11.43 -19.17
C PRO A 168 4.58 11.92 -20.57
N ASP A 169 4.40 13.23 -20.79
CA ASP A 169 4.77 13.89 -22.03
C ASP A 169 6.26 13.70 -22.28
N ARG A 170 6.60 12.85 -23.24
CA ARG A 170 8.00 12.56 -23.62
C ARG A 170 8.60 13.66 -24.50
N SER A 171 7.87 14.74 -24.79
CA SER A 171 8.35 15.87 -25.60
C SER A 171 9.02 16.99 -24.78
N GLY A 172 8.93 16.95 -23.45
CA GLY A 172 9.60 17.90 -22.56
C GLY A 172 11.05 17.51 -22.23
N PRO A 173 11.96 18.47 -21.96
CA PRO A 173 13.31 18.18 -21.50
C PRO A 173 13.27 17.41 -20.16
N PRO A 174 14.22 16.49 -19.89
CA PRO A 174 14.21 15.68 -18.69
C PRO A 174 14.27 16.56 -17.43
N GLY A 175 13.12 16.73 -16.79
CA GLY A 175 12.96 17.46 -15.54
C GLY A 175 13.33 16.58 -14.35
N VAL A 176 14.26 17.07 -13.54
CA VAL A 176 14.71 16.49 -12.28
C VAL A 176 13.52 16.36 -11.32
N LEU A 177 13.22 15.15 -10.88
CA LEU A 177 12.32 14.85 -9.75
C LEU A 177 12.97 15.24 -8.42
#